data_AF-A0A956HFQ0-F1
#
_entry.id   AF-A0A956HFQ0-F1
#
_cell.length_a   1.000
_cell.length_b   1.000
_cell.length_c   1.000
_cell.angle_alpha   90.00
_cell.angle_beta   90.00
_cell.angle_gamma   90.00
#
_symmetry.space_group_name_H-M   'P 1'
#
loop_
_entity.id
_entity.type
_entity.pdbx_description
1 polymer ?
#
loop_
_entity_poly.entity_id
_entity_poly.type
_entity_poly.pdbx_seq_one_letter_code
_entity_poly.pdbx_strand_id
1 'polypeptide(L)'
;MALERCTHARRSVTIAALLITASAVGCQKIPSDEPYDFNESAYGGTTINPDTSGGSDTGDPTSTSSSTGDSGEPNYQCDPGDDSTCSSGQKCAALLDDDGLQTQFTCVPSDASLTLYETCYLSANDGQDGCPPGSLCVARSVEQTVGACLPACTNANQCGSGACVSSPFSGLLHCAEPCDPLASACPGSMLCLSTTGQFGCQLPTEDDVGIAGDPCFGPDVRGCAEGYVCHYGELIPGCSSITSLCCTSVCDLEDVGGCDAPASCNPVFVNPPPGFDGIGACYTPT
;
A
#
# COMPACT_ATOMS: atom_id res chain seq x y z
N MET A 1 -56.27 -10.29 -30.57
CA MET A 1 -55.21 -10.25 -31.61
C MET A 1 -55.44 -9.05 -32.49
N ALA A 2 -54.66 -8.00 -32.28
CA ALA A 2 -54.57 -6.84 -33.15
C ALA A 2 -53.11 -6.35 -33.08
N LEU A 3 -52.46 -6.27 -34.24
CA LEU A 3 -51.12 -5.72 -34.43
C LEU A 3 -51.21 -4.20 -34.54
N GLU A 4 -50.37 -3.47 -33.80
CA GLU A 4 -50.01 -2.08 -34.14
C GLU A 4 -48.50 -1.94 -34.24
N ARG A 5 -48.07 -1.41 -35.39
CA ARG A 5 -46.69 -1.06 -35.75
C ARG A 5 -46.43 0.38 -35.30
N CYS A 6 -45.29 0.63 -34.65
CA CYS A 6 -44.76 1.99 -34.49
C CYS A 6 -43.43 2.14 -35.25
N THR A 7 -43.42 3.17 -36.09
CA THR A 7 -42.44 3.60 -37.07
C THR A 7 -41.22 4.31 -36.47
N HIS A 8 -40.09 4.14 -37.16
CA HIS A 8 -38.82 4.86 -36.98
C HIS A 8 -38.97 6.39 -36.91
N ALA A 9 -38.27 7.01 -35.95
CA ALA A 9 -37.86 8.42 -36.01
C ALA A 9 -36.33 8.49 -36.15
N ARG A 10 -35.86 8.84 -37.35
CA ARG A 10 -34.47 9.23 -37.61
C ARG A 10 -34.25 10.63 -37.05
N ARG A 11 -33.35 10.79 -36.07
CA ARG A 11 -32.81 12.10 -35.71
C ARG A 11 -31.47 12.30 -36.40
N SER A 12 -31.47 13.21 -37.37
CA SER A 12 -30.27 13.83 -37.93
C SER A 12 -29.55 14.60 -36.84
N VAL A 13 -28.27 14.28 -36.60
CA VAL A 13 -27.38 15.10 -35.76
C VAL A 13 -26.48 15.89 -36.69
N THR A 14 -26.67 17.21 -36.64
CA THR A 14 -25.92 18.21 -37.40
C THR A 14 -24.50 18.30 -36.84
N ILE A 15 -23.51 18.09 -37.70
CA ILE A 15 -22.08 18.29 -37.41
C ILE A 15 -21.82 19.80 -37.36
N ALA A 16 -21.55 20.33 -36.16
CA ALA A 16 -21.07 21.69 -35.99
C ALA A 16 -19.53 21.69 -36.05
N ALA A 17 -18.98 22.29 -37.09
CA ALA A 17 -17.55 22.50 -37.26
C ALA A 17 -17.06 23.54 -36.24
N LEU A 18 -16.28 23.09 -35.25
CA LEU A 18 -15.61 23.95 -34.28
C LEU A 18 -14.27 24.40 -34.87
N LEU A 19 -14.10 25.72 -35.04
CA LEU A 19 -12.83 26.35 -35.41
C LEU A 19 -11.79 26.12 -34.30
N ILE A 20 -10.68 25.48 -34.65
CA ILE A 20 -9.48 25.39 -33.80
C ILE A 20 -8.61 26.61 -34.11
N THR A 21 -8.58 27.58 -33.19
CA THR A 21 -7.57 28.65 -33.18
C THR A 21 -6.29 28.12 -32.53
N ALA A 22 -5.22 28.03 -33.32
CA ALA A 22 -3.89 27.67 -32.87
C ALA A 22 -3.28 28.81 -32.04
N SER A 23 -3.15 28.61 -30.74
CA SER A 23 -2.33 29.44 -29.85
C SER A 23 -0.93 28.82 -29.79
N ALA A 24 0.07 29.55 -30.28
CA ALA A 24 1.47 29.19 -30.13
C ALA A 24 1.88 29.34 -28.65
N VAL A 25 2.11 28.22 -27.97
CA VAL A 25 2.74 28.19 -26.64
C VAL A 25 4.25 28.09 -26.88
N GLY A 26 4.98 29.14 -26.50
CA GLY A 26 6.43 29.14 -26.50
C GLY A 26 6.97 28.24 -25.39
N CYS A 27 7.85 27.31 -25.74
CA CYS A 27 8.67 26.58 -24.77
C CYS A 27 9.62 27.56 -24.07
N GLN A 28 9.39 27.82 -22.77
CA GLN A 28 10.42 28.41 -21.92
C GLN A 28 11.26 27.29 -21.30
N LYS A 29 12.56 27.36 -21.56
CA LYS A 29 13.61 26.49 -21.05
C LYS A 29 13.83 26.80 -19.57
N ILE A 30 13.46 25.87 -18.68
CA ILE A 30 13.73 25.99 -17.25
C ILE A 30 15.24 25.71 -17.02
N PRO A 31 15.97 26.56 -16.27
CA PRO A 31 17.33 26.26 -15.86
C PRO A 31 17.32 25.08 -14.86
N SER A 32 17.94 23.97 -15.26
CA SER A 32 18.32 22.88 -14.36
C SER A 32 19.69 23.21 -13.78
N ASP A 33 19.78 23.40 -12.46
CA ASP A 33 21.00 23.24 -11.65
C ASP A 33 20.63 23.47 -10.18
N GLU A 34 20.11 22.45 -9.50
CA GLU A 34 20.20 22.33 -8.03
C GLU A 34 20.42 20.83 -7.72
N PRO A 35 21.58 20.43 -7.19
CA PRO A 35 21.84 19.05 -6.81
C PRO A 35 21.03 18.70 -5.55
N TYR A 36 20.09 17.79 -5.67
CA TYR A 36 19.47 17.13 -4.53
C TYR A 36 20.45 16.11 -3.94
N ASP A 37 21.00 16.43 -2.77
CA ASP A 37 21.75 15.51 -1.92
C ASP A 37 20.78 14.46 -1.36
N PHE A 38 20.87 13.24 -1.89
CA PHE A 38 20.19 12.08 -1.34
C PHE A 38 20.96 11.66 -0.08
N ASN A 39 20.44 11.99 1.10
CA ASN A 39 21.04 11.56 2.36
C ASN A 39 20.79 10.06 2.55
N GLU A 40 21.73 9.27 2.05
CA GLU A 40 21.90 7.85 2.29
C GLU A 40 22.18 7.63 3.79
N SER A 41 21.13 7.56 4.60
CA SER A 41 21.24 7.14 6.00
C SER A 41 21.45 5.64 6.03
N ALA A 42 22.72 5.29 5.93
CA ALA A 42 23.26 3.96 6.01
C ALA A 42 22.84 3.24 7.29
N TYR A 43 22.43 1.99 7.06
CA TYR A 43 22.59 0.87 7.98
C TYR A 43 24.00 0.90 8.59
N GLY A 44 24.11 1.30 9.86
CA GLY A 44 25.38 1.39 10.59
C GLY A 44 25.28 0.65 11.92
N GLY A 45 25.81 -0.57 11.96
CA GLY A 45 25.80 -1.43 13.13
C GLY A 45 26.54 -0.82 14.32
N THR A 46 25.87 -0.84 15.47
CA THR A 46 26.44 -0.40 16.74
C THR A 46 27.44 -1.43 17.26
N THR A 47 28.73 -1.13 17.14
CA THR A 47 29.79 -1.79 17.91
C THR A 47 29.62 -1.47 19.40
N ILE A 48 29.41 -2.51 20.21
CA ILE A 48 29.35 -2.44 21.66
C ILE A 48 30.80 -2.39 22.19
N ASN A 49 31.16 -1.31 22.86
CA ASN A 49 32.39 -1.22 23.65
C ASN A 49 31.98 -1.04 25.12
N PRO A 50 32.35 -1.94 26.04
CA PRO A 50 32.01 -1.81 27.46
C PRO A 50 33.03 -0.95 28.21
N ASP A 51 32.56 -0.39 29.33
CA ASP A 51 33.25 0.30 30.42
C ASP A 51 33.13 1.84 30.42
N THR A 52 32.38 2.38 31.39
CA THR A 52 32.95 3.01 32.61
C THR A 52 31.84 3.46 33.57
N SER A 53 32.10 3.22 34.85
CA SER A 53 31.31 3.40 36.06
C SER A 53 30.92 4.83 36.43
N GLY A 54 29.77 4.96 37.11
CA GLY A 54 29.64 5.79 38.33
C GLY A 54 28.87 7.12 38.19
N GLY A 55 27.78 7.25 38.96
CA GLY A 55 27.18 8.55 39.29
C GLY A 55 25.68 8.49 39.57
N SER A 56 25.32 8.29 40.84
CA SER A 56 23.96 8.52 41.34
C SER A 56 23.65 10.00 41.39
N ASP A 57 22.50 10.44 40.86
CA ASP A 57 21.78 11.60 41.38
C ASP A 57 20.27 11.46 41.11
N THR A 58 19.51 11.55 42.19
CA THR A 58 18.06 11.56 42.29
C THR A 58 17.51 12.98 42.12
N GLY A 59 16.56 13.19 41.20
CA GLY A 59 15.80 14.43 41.13
C GLY A 59 14.72 14.47 40.04
N ASP A 60 13.47 14.27 40.47
CA ASP A 60 12.23 14.94 40.01
C ASP A 60 11.75 14.78 38.52
N PRO A 61 10.66 14.04 38.24
CA PRO A 61 9.97 14.10 36.97
C PRO A 61 8.82 15.12 37.03
N THR A 62 9.12 16.39 36.81
CA THR A 62 8.11 17.35 36.31
C THR A 62 8.23 17.44 34.80
N SER A 63 7.64 16.44 34.11
CA SER A 63 7.48 16.48 32.66
C SER A 63 6.48 17.57 32.30
N THR A 64 7.01 18.76 32.04
CA THR A 64 6.29 19.84 31.39
C THR A 64 6.22 19.51 29.91
N SER A 65 5.09 18.95 29.49
CA SER A 65 4.79 18.67 28.08
C SER A 65 4.85 19.99 27.30
N SER A 66 5.99 20.20 26.64
CA SER A 66 6.18 21.30 25.71
C SER A 66 5.69 20.81 24.35
N SER A 67 4.50 21.25 23.97
CA SER A 67 3.89 21.00 22.66
C SER A 67 4.76 21.64 21.57
N THR A 68 5.69 20.87 21.02
CA THR A 68 6.42 21.20 19.79
C THR A 68 5.76 20.46 18.64
N GLY A 69 5.22 21.21 17.69
CA GLY A 69 5.02 20.82 16.28
C GLY A 69 4.27 19.51 16.03
N ASP A 70 3.01 19.65 15.68
CA ASP A 70 2.16 18.61 15.10
C ASP A 70 2.87 17.92 13.92
N SER A 71 3.45 16.74 14.17
CA SER A 71 4.30 16.01 13.24
C SER A 71 3.52 15.05 12.34
N GLY A 72 2.18 15.03 12.40
CA GLY A 72 1.37 14.02 11.71
C GLY A 72 1.68 12.58 12.17
N GLU A 73 2.39 12.41 13.28
CA GLU A 73 2.70 11.11 13.85
C GLU A 73 1.46 10.54 14.54
N PRO A 74 1.18 9.23 14.39
CA PRO A 74 -0.01 8.67 15.00
C PRO A 74 0.07 8.68 16.54
N ASN A 75 -1.03 9.05 17.18
CA ASN A 75 -1.17 9.12 18.64
C ASN A 75 -1.86 7.86 19.17
N TYR A 76 -1.09 7.01 19.84
CA TYR A 76 -1.56 5.73 20.36
C TYR A 76 -1.93 5.81 21.84
N GLN A 77 -3.22 5.73 22.17
CA GLN A 77 -3.69 5.43 23.54
C GLN A 77 -3.91 3.93 23.76
N CYS A 78 -3.93 3.15 22.67
CA CYS A 78 -3.99 1.70 22.63
C CYS A 78 -3.25 1.18 21.39
N ASP A 79 -2.82 -0.09 21.40
CA ASP A 79 -2.24 -0.74 20.23
C ASP A 79 -3.37 -1.44 19.45
N PRO A 80 -3.64 -1.06 18.19
CA PRO A 80 -4.71 -1.67 17.41
C PRO A 80 -4.47 -3.15 17.06
N GLY A 81 -3.22 -3.60 17.06
CA GLY A 81 -2.82 -4.99 16.80
C GLY A 81 -2.77 -5.87 18.06
N ASP A 82 -3.07 -5.33 19.25
CA ASP A 82 -3.10 -6.06 20.51
C ASP A 82 -4.49 -5.94 21.17
N ASP A 83 -5.22 -7.06 21.20
CA ASP A 83 -6.57 -7.13 21.76
C ASP A 83 -6.59 -6.97 23.29
N SER A 84 -5.43 -7.07 23.95
CA SER A 84 -5.29 -6.93 25.40
C SER A 84 -5.09 -5.48 25.87
N THR A 85 -4.88 -4.52 24.95
CA THR A 85 -4.62 -3.13 25.34
C THR A 85 -5.86 -2.40 25.86
N CYS A 86 -7.06 -2.85 25.49
CA CYS A 86 -8.32 -2.28 25.94
C CYS A 86 -9.03 -3.17 26.98
N SER A 87 -9.91 -2.57 27.79
CA SER A 87 -10.68 -3.33 28.80
C SER A 87 -11.66 -4.30 28.13
N SER A 88 -12.08 -5.34 28.87
CA SER A 88 -13.09 -6.30 28.39
C SER A 88 -14.33 -5.59 27.84
N GLY A 89 -14.71 -5.93 26.61
CA GLY A 89 -15.84 -5.31 25.90
C GLY A 89 -15.50 -4.02 25.16
N GLN A 90 -14.22 -3.63 25.11
CA GLN A 90 -13.71 -2.53 24.30
C GLN A 90 -12.77 -3.06 23.21
N LYS A 91 -12.56 -2.25 22.16
CA LYS A 91 -11.53 -2.46 21.14
C LYS A 91 -10.73 -1.17 20.95
N CYS A 92 -9.52 -1.30 20.45
CA CYS A 92 -8.77 -0.15 19.97
C CYS A 92 -9.28 0.22 18.58
N ALA A 93 -9.72 1.47 18.41
CA ALA A 93 -10.25 1.99 17.15
C ALA A 93 -9.45 3.21 16.70
N ALA A 94 -9.40 3.42 15.38
CA ALA A 94 -8.82 4.60 14.78
C ALA A 94 -9.88 5.70 14.61
N LEU A 95 -9.52 6.93 14.95
CA LEU A 95 -10.34 8.12 14.80
C LEU A 95 -9.70 9.04 13.78
N LEU A 96 -10.55 9.74 13.05
CA LEU A 96 -10.14 10.82 12.16
C LEU A 96 -9.63 12.00 13.00
N ASP A 97 -8.45 12.52 12.65
CA ASP A 97 -7.99 13.81 13.13
C ASP A 97 -8.67 14.98 12.39
N ASP A 98 -8.27 16.20 12.73
CA ASP A 98 -8.83 17.42 12.14
C ASP A 98 -8.54 17.54 10.63
N ASP A 99 -7.55 16.79 10.11
CA ASP A 99 -7.19 16.71 8.70
C ASP A 99 -7.86 15.53 7.98
N GLY A 100 -8.66 14.72 8.70
CA GLY A 100 -9.37 13.57 8.15
C GLY A 100 -8.48 12.35 7.94
N LEU A 101 -7.35 12.25 8.63
CA LEU A 101 -6.49 11.06 8.65
C LEU A 101 -6.75 10.23 9.90
N GLN A 102 -6.63 8.90 9.77
CA GLN A 102 -6.87 7.97 10.87
C GLN A 102 -5.61 7.82 11.75
N THR A 103 -5.22 8.88 12.45
CA THR A 103 -3.96 8.96 13.22
C THR A 103 -4.16 8.81 14.73
N GLN A 104 -5.39 8.88 15.24
CA GLN A 104 -5.67 8.79 16.68
C GLN A 104 -6.25 7.43 17.06
N PHE A 105 -5.63 6.73 18.01
CA PHE A 105 -6.09 5.42 18.47
C PHE A 105 -6.59 5.48 19.91
N THR A 106 -7.83 5.04 20.15
CA THR A 106 -8.43 5.01 21.50
C THR A 106 -9.29 3.77 21.73
N CYS A 107 -9.52 3.45 23.00
CA CYS A 107 -10.39 2.34 23.38
C CYS A 107 -11.87 2.76 23.32
N VAL A 108 -12.63 2.14 22.43
CA VAL A 108 -14.07 2.37 22.24
C VAL A 108 -14.85 1.11 22.64
N PRO A 109 -16.12 1.21 23.06
CA PRO A 109 -16.96 0.03 23.28
C PRO A 109 -17.02 -0.81 22.00
N SER A 110 -16.76 -2.11 22.09
CA SER A 110 -16.80 -2.97 20.91
C SER A 110 -18.22 -3.10 20.38
N ASP A 111 -18.41 -2.81 19.09
CA ASP A 111 -19.64 -2.97 18.31
C ASP A 111 -19.52 -4.12 17.28
N ALA A 112 -18.57 -5.03 17.52
CA ALA A 112 -18.19 -6.10 16.61
C ALA A 112 -19.40 -6.87 16.10
N SER A 113 -19.75 -6.61 14.85
CA SER A 113 -20.91 -7.19 14.14
C SER A 113 -20.53 -7.70 12.76
N LEU A 114 -19.32 -7.39 12.29
CA LEU A 114 -18.72 -7.82 11.05
C LEU A 114 -17.63 -8.87 11.29
N THR A 115 -17.29 -9.61 10.24
CA THR A 115 -16.14 -10.52 10.21
C THR A 115 -14.97 -9.91 9.42
N LEU A 116 -13.78 -10.52 9.52
CA LEU A 116 -12.62 -10.07 8.75
C LEU A 116 -12.93 -10.07 7.25
N TYR A 117 -12.37 -9.07 6.55
CA TYR A 117 -12.54 -8.81 5.12
C TYR A 117 -13.92 -8.34 4.67
N GLU A 118 -14.91 -8.28 5.55
CA GLU A 118 -16.22 -7.68 5.26
C GLU A 118 -16.12 -6.16 5.11
N THR A 119 -17.03 -5.60 4.31
CA THR A 119 -17.15 -4.15 4.13
C THR A 119 -17.61 -3.49 5.42
N CYS A 120 -16.88 -2.45 5.83
CA CYS A 120 -17.14 -1.67 7.03
C CYS A 120 -17.28 -0.18 6.69
N TYR A 121 -17.83 0.58 7.64
CA TYR A 121 -18.02 2.02 7.52
C TYR A 121 -17.47 2.69 8.77
N LEU A 122 -16.57 3.65 8.59
CA LEU A 122 -15.97 4.37 9.71
C LEU A 122 -16.95 5.42 10.24
N SER A 123 -17.26 5.35 11.53
CA SER A 123 -17.96 6.44 12.23
C SER A 123 -16.96 7.53 12.63
N ALA A 124 -17.08 8.69 11.98
CA ALA A 124 -16.20 9.83 12.20
C ALA A 124 -16.23 10.39 13.64
N ASN A 125 -17.28 10.10 14.42
CA ASN A 125 -17.50 10.76 15.72
C ASN A 125 -17.02 9.93 16.91
N ASP A 126 -17.00 8.61 16.80
CA ASP A 126 -16.81 7.71 17.95
C ASP A 126 -15.89 6.52 17.65
N GLY A 127 -15.31 6.44 16.44
CA GLY A 127 -14.40 5.37 16.05
C GLY A 127 -15.08 4.01 15.88
N GLN A 128 -16.41 3.94 15.95
CA GLN A 128 -17.13 2.70 15.71
C GLN A 128 -17.05 2.30 14.24
N ASP A 129 -16.80 1.02 13.99
CA ASP A 129 -16.54 0.51 12.64
C ASP A 129 -17.13 -0.89 12.38
N GLY A 130 -17.75 -1.51 13.39
CA GLY A 130 -18.31 -2.86 13.33
C GLY A 130 -17.29 -4.00 13.26
N CYS A 131 -15.99 -3.71 13.17
CA CYS A 131 -14.93 -4.69 13.00
C CYS A 131 -14.53 -5.33 14.35
N PRO A 132 -14.13 -6.62 14.36
CA PRO A 132 -13.76 -7.31 15.59
C PRO A 132 -12.52 -6.68 16.29
N PRO A 133 -12.32 -6.92 17.60
CA PRO A 133 -11.07 -6.57 18.29
C PRO A 133 -9.82 -7.10 17.55
N GLY A 134 -8.74 -6.32 17.56
CA GLY A 134 -7.51 -6.63 16.79
C GLY A 134 -7.62 -6.31 15.29
N SER A 135 -8.68 -5.61 14.86
CA SER A 135 -8.88 -5.20 13.46
C SER A 135 -9.44 -3.79 13.35
N LEU A 136 -9.17 -3.17 12.21
CA LEU A 136 -9.59 -1.81 11.87
C LEU A 136 -10.36 -1.80 10.56
N CYS A 137 -11.25 -0.82 10.41
CA CYS A 137 -11.85 -0.52 9.11
C CYS A 137 -10.88 0.26 8.20
N VAL A 138 -10.11 -0.47 7.41
CA VAL A 138 -9.12 0.10 6.51
C VAL A 138 -9.78 0.59 5.23
N ALA A 139 -9.66 1.89 4.95
CA ALA A 139 -10.25 2.55 3.80
C ALA A 139 -9.82 1.90 2.48
N ARG A 140 -10.76 1.80 1.53
CA ARG A 140 -10.53 1.29 0.17
C ARG A 140 -10.50 2.36 -0.92
N SER A 141 -10.65 3.62 -0.51
CA SER A 141 -10.79 4.76 -1.40
C SER A 141 -10.40 6.03 -0.66
N VAL A 142 -10.10 7.08 -1.42
CA VAL A 142 -9.71 8.40 -0.90
C VAL A 142 -10.81 9.06 -0.07
N GLU A 143 -12.07 8.68 -0.27
CA GLU A 143 -13.20 9.16 0.53
C GLU A 143 -13.19 8.62 1.96
N GLN A 144 -12.44 7.56 2.25
CA GLN A 144 -12.24 6.95 3.58
C GLN A 144 -13.52 6.56 4.35
N THR A 145 -14.69 6.59 3.71
CA THR A 145 -15.98 6.26 4.33
C THR A 145 -16.32 4.77 4.26
N VAL A 146 -15.73 4.06 3.29
CA VAL A 146 -15.95 2.63 3.05
C VAL A 146 -14.61 1.92 3.10
N GLY A 147 -14.54 0.88 3.93
CA GLY A 147 -13.34 0.10 4.16
C GLY A 147 -13.57 -1.41 4.12
N ALA A 148 -12.58 -2.14 4.58
CA ALA A 148 -12.74 -3.53 5.02
C ALA A 148 -12.11 -3.75 6.40
N CYS A 149 -12.70 -4.69 7.16
CA CYS A 149 -12.13 -5.10 8.43
C CYS A 149 -10.85 -5.91 8.20
N LEU A 150 -9.69 -5.28 8.38
CA LEU A 150 -8.39 -5.93 8.21
C LEU A 150 -7.69 -6.07 9.58
N PRO A 151 -6.98 -7.18 9.84
CA PRO A 151 -6.22 -7.32 11.07
C PRO A 151 -5.20 -6.18 11.17
N ALA A 152 -5.18 -5.50 12.30
CA ALA A 152 -4.30 -4.36 12.49
C ALA A 152 -2.92 -4.79 13.00
N CYS A 153 -1.92 -3.95 12.76
CA CYS A 153 -0.58 -4.17 13.24
C CYS A 153 0.15 -2.85 13.47
N THR A 154 1.16 -2.87 14.31
CA THR A 154 2.16 -1.81 14.49
C THR A 154 3.53 -2.26 14.00
N ASN A 155 3.74 -3.57 13.81
CA ASN A 155 4.96 -4.16 13.28
C ASN A 155 4.72 -5.54 12.65
N ALA A 156 5.70 -6.02 11.88
CA ALA A 156 5.60 -7.27 11.12
C ALA A 156 5.39 -8.52 12.00
N ASN A 157 5.84 -8.53 13.26
CA ASN A 157 5.73 -9.72 14.12
C ASN A 157 4.26 -10.03 14.52
N GLN A 158 3.36 -9.06 14.41
CA GLN A 158 1.93 -9.24 14.67
C GLN A 158 1.19 -9.91 13.50
N CYS A 159 1.80 -10.01 12.32
CA CYS A 159 1.16 -10.54 11.12
C CYS A 159 1.49 -12.02 10.82
N GLY A 160 2.15 -12.72 11.75
CA GLY A 160 2.55 -14.11 11.54
C GLY A 160 3.53 -14.25 10.37
N SER A 161 3.11 -14.93 9.30
CA SER A 161 3.86 -15.06 8.03
C SER A 161 3.55 -13.94 7.02
N GLY A 162 2.61 -13.06 7.33
CA GLY A 162 2.26 -11.90 6.52
C GLY A 162 3.19 -10.71 6.74
N ALA A 163 2.88 -9.60 6.10
CA ALA A 163 3.58 -8.34 6.26
C ALA A 163 2.67 -7.30 6.91
N CYS A 164 3.24 -6.44 7.75
CA CYS A 164 2.54 -5.25 8.24
C CYS A 164 2.74 -4.13 7.21
N VAL A 165 1.68 -3.76 6.50
CA VAL A 165 1.72 -2.82 5.37
C VAL A 165 0.82 -1.63 5.60
N SER A 166 1.18 -0.48 5.03
CA SER A 166 0.37 0.73 5.11
C SER A 166 -0.71 0.77 4.04
N SER A 167 -1.92 1.17 4.43
CA SER A 167 -2.99 1.47 3.49
C SER A 167 -2.65 2.73 2.68
N PRO A 168 -2.71 2.68 1.33
CA PRO A 168 -2.45 3.86 0.50
C PRO A 168 -3.54 4.94 0.65
N PHE A 169 -4.68 4.62 1.26
CA PHE A 169 -5.82 5.54 1.39
C PHE A 169 -5.93 6.20 2.76
N SER A 170 -5.55 5.48 3.82
CA SER A 170 -5.70 5.96 5.20
C SER A 170 -4.40 6.02 5.99
N GLY A 171 -3.29 5.49 5.45
CA GLY A 171 -2.03 5.34 6.18
C GLY A 171 -2.07 4.29 7.30
N LEU A 172 -3.22 3.63 7.51
CA LEU A 172 -3.37 2.62 8.55
C LEU A 172 -2.57 1.37 8.23
N LEU A 173 -1.81 0.92 9.23
CA LEU A 173 -1.07 -0.33 9.17
C LEU A 173 -2.02 -1.52 9.40
N HIS A 174 -1.92 -2.51 8.52
CA HIS A 174 -2.68 -3.76 8.58
C HIS A 174 -1.84 -4.94 8.10
N CYS A 175 -2.26 -6.14 8.49
CA CYS A 175 -1.62 -7.36 8.06
C CYS A 175 -2.10 -7.75 6.66
N ALA A 176 -1.17 -7.79 5.72
CA ALA A 176 -1.34 -8.44 4.43
C ALA A 176 -0.97 -9.92 4.57
N GLU A 177 -1.97 -10.79 4.43
CA GLU A 177 -1.75 -12.24 4.38
C GLU A 177 -0.87 -12.60 3.18
N PRO A 178 0.07 -13.55 3.32
CA PRO A 178 0.90 -13.97 2.21
C PRO A 178 0.05 -14.64 1.13
N CYS A 179 0.39 -14.41 -0.13
CA CYS A 179 -0.32 -14.97 -1.28
C CYS A 179 0.65 -15.43 -2.37
N ASP A 180 0.20 -16.36 -3.20
CA ASP A 180 0.95 -16.82 -4.37
C ASP A 180 0.56 -15.97 -5.60
N PRO A 181 1.46 -15.17 -6.20
CA PRO A 181 1.17 -14.41 -7.42
C PRO A 181 0.95 -15.28 -8.66
N LEU A 182 1.33 -16.56 -8.66
CA LEU A 182 1.09 -17.51 -9.75
C LEU A 182 -0.28 -18.22 -9.61
N ALA A 183 -0.84 -18.22 -8.40
CA ALA A 183 -2.10 -18.85 -8.06
C ALA A 183 -2.91 -18.00 -7.06
N SER A 184 -3.13 -16.73 -7.43
CA SER A 184 -3.64 -15.72 -6.50
C SER A 184 -5.02 -16.05 -5.93
N ALA A 185 -5.09 -16.08 -4.60
CA ALA A 185 -6.27 -16.42 -3.83
C ALA A 185 -6.41 -15.50 -2.62
N CYS A 186 -6.58 -14.20 -2.88
CA CYS A 186 -6.77 -13.23 -1.82
C CYS A 186 -8.24 -13.13 -1.38
N PRO A 187 -8.50 -12.98 -0.06
CA PRO A 187 -9.87 -12.86 0.44
C PRO A 187 -10.50 -11.52 0.03
N GLY A 188 -11.82 -11.53 -0.13
CA GLY A 188 -12.59 -10.35 -0.49
C GLY A 188 -12.30 -9.87 -1.91
N SER A 189 -11.95 -8.59 -2.06
CA SER A 189 -11.62 -7.95 -3.34
C SER A 189 -10.19 -7.40 -3.34
N MET A 190 -9.30 -8.08 -2.64
CA MET A 190 -7.87 -7.76 -2.58
C MET A 190 -7.14 -8.44 -3.73
N LEU A 191 -5.98 -7.90 -4.10
CA LEU A 191 -5.10 -8.47 -5.11
C LEU A 191 -3.82 -9.00 -4.46
N CYS A 192 -3.23 -10.03 -5.06
CA CYS A 192 -1.91 -10.50 -4.66
C CYS A 192 -0.82 -9.60 -5.26
N LEU A 193 -0.36 -8.63 -4.47
CA LEU A 193 0.61 -7.63 -4.92
C LEU A 193 1.94 -7.80 -4.18
N SER A 194 3.03 -7.45 -4.84
CA SER A 194 4.36 -7.44 -4.21
C SER A 194 4.41 -6.43 -3.07
N THR A 195 5.09 -6.82 -2.00
CA THR A 195 5.52 -5.95 -0.90
C THR A 195 7.04 -5.99 -0.82
N THR A 196 7.62 -5.30 0.17
CA THR A 196 9.05 -5.42 0.47
C THR A 196 9.39 -6.85 0.89
N GLY A 197 9.94 -7.64 -0.05
CA GLY A 197 10.51 -8.97 0.21
C GLY A 197 9.52 -10.16 0.17
N GLN A 198 8.25 -9.95 -0.15
CA GLN A 198 7.26 -11.03 -0.33
C GLN A 198 6.07 -10.56 -1.19
N PHE A 199 5.05 -11.41 -1.35
CA PHE A 199 3.74 -11.01 -1.87
C PHE A 199 2.71 -11.10 -0.76
N GLY A 200 1.75 -10.17 -0.77
CA GLY A 200 0.68 -10.13 0.20
C GLY A 200 -0.63 -9.63 -0.40
N CYS A 201 -1.75 -10.06 0.20
CA CYS A 201 -3.07 -9.61 -0.15
C CYS A 201 -3.26 -8.15 0.28
N GLN A 202 -3.37 -7.27 -0.72
CA GLN A 202 -3.45 -5.83 -0.52
C GLN A 202 -4.72 -5.26 -1.17
N LEU A 203 -5.19 -4.13 -0.63
CA LEU A 203 -6.23 -3.34 -1.26
C LEU A 203 -5.68 -2.69 -2.54
N PRO A 204 -6.28 -2.95 -3.72
CA PRO A 204 -5.83 -2.35 -4.96
C PRO A 204 -6.13 -0.84 -4.99
N THR A 205 -5.29 -0.08 -5.68
CA THR A 205 -5.56 1.29 -6.10
C THR A 205 -5.95 1.33 -7.57
N GLU A 206 -6.45 2.48 -8.03
CA GLU A 206 -6.73 2.69 -9.46
C GLU A 206 -5.46 2.65 -10.32
N ASP A 207 -4.28 2.84 -9.71
CA ASP A 207 -2.99 2.82 -10.37
C ASP A 207 -2.40 1.41 -10.51
N ASP A 208 -2.89 0.41 -9.78
CA ASP A 208 -2.40 -0.99 -9.82
C ASP A 208 -2.90 -1.73 -11.08
N VAL A 209 -2.59 -1.18 -12.24
CA VAL A 209 -3.05 -1.63 -13.57
C VAL A 209 -1.91 -1.80 -14.58
N GLY A 210 -0.68 -1.47 -14.20
CA GLY A 210 0.49 -1.51 -15.07
C GLY A 210 0.84 -2.92 -15.53
N ILE A 211 1.24 -3.03 -16.79
CA ILE A 211 1.69 -4.27 -17.44
C ILE A 211 3.18 -4.19 -17.76
N ALA A 212 3.76 -5.26 -18.33
CA ALA A 212 5.18 -5.32 -18.65
C ALA A 212 5.69 -4.07 -19.41
N GLY A 213 6.69 -3.40 -18.85
CA GLY A 213 7.31 -2.18 -19.40
C GLY A 213 6.67 -0.86 -18.96
N ASP A 214 5.49 -0.89 -18.32
CA ASP A 214 4.88 0.31 -17.76
C ASP A 214 5.67 0.80 -16.53
N PRO A 215 5.75 2.11 -16.29
CA PRO A 215 6.43 2.66 -15.12
C PRO A 215 5.65 2.30 -13.84
N CYS A 216 6.39 2.07 -12.76
CA CYS A 216 5.83 1.78 -11.44
C CYS A 216 6.59 2.51 -10.33
N PHE A 217 6.00 2.54 -9.14
CA PHE A 217 6.48 3.37 -8.02
C PHE A 217 7.14 2.50 -6.94
N GLY A 218 8.43 2.70 -6.70
CA GLY A 218 9.14 2.21 -5.51
C GLY A 218 9.31 3.39 -4.57
N PRO A 219 8.72 3.37 -3.38
CA PRO A 219 9.08 2.44 -2.30
C PRO A 219 8.06 1.34 -1.99
N ASP A 220 6.81 1.52 -2.42
CA ASP A 220 5.71 0.61 -2.07
C ASP A 220 5.52 -0.52 -3.09
N VAL A 221 6.31 -0.52 -4.17
CA VAL A 221 6.28 -1.53 -5.23
C VAL A 221 4.88 -1.61 -5.87
N ARG A 222 4.23 -0.44 -6.02
CA ARG A 222 2.84 -0.27 -6.50
C ARG A 222 2.78 0.18 -7.95
N GLY A 223 1.59 0.07 -8.54
CA GLY A 223 1.32 0.50 -9.91
C GLY A 223 1.30 -0.64 -10.92
N CYS A 224 1.71 -1.84 -10.53
CA CYS A 224 1.63 -3.03 -11.36
C CYS A 224 0.35 -3.80 -11.08
N ALA A 225 -0.25 -4.36 -12.14
CA ALA A 225 -1.38 -5.27 -12.02
C ALA A 225 -0.98 -6.59 -11.32
N GLU A 226 -1.98 -7.35 -10.87
CA GLU A 226 -1.77 -8.71 -10.35
C GLU A 226 -1.02 -9.59 -11.36
N GLY A 227 -0.05 -10.37 -10.87
CA GLY A 227 0.86 -11.17 -11.71
C GLY A 227 2.05 -10.38 -12.27
N TYR A 228 2.20 -9.10 -11.90
CA TYR A 228 3.37 -8.27 -12.24
C TYR A 228 4.06 -7.73 -10.99
N VAL A 229 5.36 -7.46 -11.10
CA VAL A 229 6.19 -6.84 -10.05
C VAL A 229 6.98 -5.67 -10.60
N CYS A 230 7.22 -4.69 -9.73
CA CYS A 230 8.01 -3.51 -10.06
C CYS A 230 9.52 -3.81 -9.91
N HIS A 231 10.30 -3.60 -10.96
CA HIS A 231 11.74 -3.90 -10.99
C HIS A 231 12.56 -2.80 -11.70
N TYR A 232 13.87 -2.77 -11.50
CA TYR A 232 14.78 -1.85 -12.18
C TYR A 232 14.63 -1.88 -13.71
N GLY A 233 14.27 -0.74 -14.28
CA GLY A 233 13.92 -0.60 -15.69
C GLY A 233 15.04 -0.96 -16.66
N GLU A 234 16.31 -0.81 -16.25
CA GLU A 234 17.47 -1.22 -17.05
C GLU A 234 17.50 -2.72 -17.39
N LEU A 235 16.82 -3.55 -16.59
CA LEU A 235 16.73 -5.00 -16.76
C LEU A 235 15.45 -5.43 -17.50
N ILE A 236 14.50 -4.51 -17.71
CA ILE A 236 13.18 -4.80 -18.25
C ILE A 236 13.13 -4.42 -19.73
N PRO A 237 13.00 -5.39 -20.66
CA PRO A 237 12.83 -5.10 -22.07
C PRO A 237 11.60 -4.21 -22.31
N GLY A 238 11.78 -3.12 -23.06
CA GLY A 238 10.68 -2.20 -23.39
C GLY A 238 10.40 -1.13 -22.33
N CYS A 239 11.10 -1.12 -21.20
CA CYS A 239 11.02 -0.03 -20.24
C CYS A 239 11.58 1.26 -20.84
N SER A 240 10.76 2.31 -20.88
CA SER A 240 11.07 3.58 -21.56
C SER A 240 12.13 4.42 -20.84
N SER A 241 12.42 4.13 -19.58
CA SER A 241 13.37 4.88 -18.76
C SER A 241 14.22 3.93 -17.92
N ILE A 242 15.54 4.02 -18.11
CA ILE A 242 16.55 3.18 -17.44
C ILE A 242 16.65 3.54 -15.95
N THR A 243 16.31 4.79 -15.58
CA THR A 243 16.37 5.29 -14.21
C THR A 243 15.06 5.10 -13.42
N SER A 244 14.02 4.57 -14.06
CA SER A 244 12.74 4.29 -13.39
C SER A 244 12.57 2.80 -13.15
N LEU A 245 11.70 2.45 -12.22
CA LEU A 245 11.21 1.09 -12.11
C LEU A 245 10.12 0.85 -13.16
N CYS A 246 10.07 -0.37 -13.68
CA CYS A 246 9.04 -0.81 -14.61
C CYS A 246 8.45 -2.14 -14.15
N CYS A 247 7.17 -2.35 -14.48
CA CYS A 247 6.50 -3.61 -14.24
C CYS A 247 7.07 -4.71 -15.12
N THR A 248 7.15 -5.92 -14.58
CA THR A 248 7.45 -7.13 -15.33
C THR A 248 6.65 -8.31 -14.79
N SER A 249 6.37 -9.29 -15.65
CA SER A 249 5.56 -10.46 -15.27
C SER A 249 6.30 -11.35 -14.26
N VAL A 250 5.53 -11.89 -13.33
CA VAL A 250 5.95 -12.96 -12.43
C VAL A 250 6.00 -14.27 -13.21
N CYS A 251 6.93 -15.14 -12.86
CA CYS A 251 7.13 -16.45 -13.49
C CYS A 251 7.48 -17.51 -12.45
N ASP A 252 7.25 -18.78 -12.79
CA ASP A 252 7.72 -19.93 -12.01
C ASP A 252 9.18 -20.23 -12.37
N LEU A 253 10.07 -20.26 -11.38
CA LEU A 253 11.49 -20.57 -11.56
C LEU A 253 11.72 -22.04 -11.95
N GLU A 254 10.76 -22.93 -11.67
CA GLU A 254 10.82 -24.33 -12.07
C GLU A 254 10.32 -24.55 -13.50
N ASP A 255 9.62 -23.58 -14.10
CA ASP A 255 9.08 -23.69 -15.46
C ASP A 255 9.99 -23.08 -16.54
N VAL A 256 10.35 -23.91 -17.52
CA VAL A 256 11.21 -23.52 -18.64
C VAL A 256 10.35 -22.88 -19.73
N GLY A 257 10.04 -21.59 -19.58
CA GLY A 257 9.32 -20.84 -20.63
C GLY A 257 8.41 -19.71 -20.17
N GLY A 258 8.40 -19.35 -18.88
CA GLY A 258 7.52 -18.32 -18.34
C GLY A 258 7.81 -16.88 -18.83
N CYS A 259 8.88 -16.64 -19.58
CA CYS A 259 9.30 -15.31 -20.01
C CYS A 259 9.57 -15.22 -21.51
N ASP A 260 9.15 -14.11 -22.11
CA ASP A 260 9.45 -13.79 -23.50
C ASP A 260 10.91 -13.33 -23.66
N ALA A 261 11.60 -13.87 -24.66
CA ALA A 261 12.97 -13.46 -24.98
C ALA A 261 13.04 -11.96 -25.31
N PRO A 262 14.09 -11.23 -24.85
CA PRO A 262 15.33 -11.75 -24.29
C PRO A 262 15.31 -11.99 -22.77
N ALA A 263 14.19 -11.76 -22.08
CA ALA A 263 14.12 -11.97 -20.64
C ALA A 263 14.18 -13.47 -20.28
N SER A 264 14.71 -13.75 -19.10
CA SER A 264 14.65 -15.07 -18.45
C SER A 264 13.89 -14.96 -17.14
N CYS A 265 13.37 -16.09 -16.65
CA CYS A 265 12.79 -16.14 -15.32
C CYS A 265 13.93 -16.16 -14.29
N ASN A 266 14.02 -15.13 -13.47
CA ASN A 266 15.07 -14.98 -12.47
C ASN A 266 14.47 -14.69 -11.08
N PRO A 267 15.16 -15.04 -9.99
CA PRO A 267 14.62 -14.83 -8.64
C PRO A 267 14.26 -13.38 -8.36
N VAL A 268 13.04 -13.13 -7.89
CA VAL A 268 12.59 -11.77 -7.55
C VAL A 268 13.13 -11.30 -6.19
N PHE A 269 13.42 -12.24 -5.27
CA PHE A 269 13.96 -11.96 -3.95
C PHE A 269 15.35 -12.59 -3.79
N VAL A 270 16.27 -11.84 -3.16
CA VAL A 270 17.62 -12.35 -2.86
C VAL A 270 17.58 -13.44 -1.80
N ASN A 271 16.69 -13.29 -0.81
CA ASN A 271 16.44 -14.26 0.25
C ASN A 271 14.92 -14.42 0.39
N PRO A 272 14.27 -15.21 -0.48
CA PRO A 272 12.82 -15.38 -0.43
C PRO A 272 12.40 -15.95 0.94
N PRO A 273 11.31 -15.46 1.54
CA PRO A 273 10.72 -16.12 2.68
C PRO A 273 10.23 -17.53 2.31
N PRO A 274 10.08 -18.44 3.30
CA PRO A 274 9.60 -19.79 3.04
C PRO A 274 8.29 -19.79 2.25
N GLY A 275 8.26 -20.51 1.13
CA GLY A 275 7.10 -20.59 0.23
C GLY A 275 7.16 -19.65 -0.97
N PHE A 276 8.15 -18.77 -1.06
CA PHE A 276 8.39 -17.89 -2.21
C PHE A 276 9.60 -18.30 -3.06
N ASP A 277 10.23 -19.43 -2.76
CA ASP A 277 11.47 -19.90 -3.39
C ASP A 277 11.31 -20.24 -4.88
N GLY A 278 10.09 -20.57 -5.33
CA GLY A 278 9.77 -20.88 -6.73
C GLY A 278 9.34 -19.68 -7.57
N ILE A 279 9.25 -18.48 -6.97
CA ILE A 279 8.70 -17.31 -7.65
C ILE A 279 9.82 -16.43 -8.20
N GLY A 280 9.75 -16.14 -9.49
CA GLY A 280 10.65 -15.28 -10.22
C GLY A 280 9.96 -14.11 -10.91
N ALA A 281 10.76 -13.30 -11.57
CA ALA A 281 10.33 -12.20 -12.43
C ALA A 281 11.07 -12.26 -13.77
N CYS A 282 10.41 -11.81 -14.83
CA CYS A 282 10.97 -11.81 -16.17
C CYS A 282 11.89 -10.60 -16.39
N TYR A 283 13.20 -10.79 -16.42
CA TYR A 283 14.13 -9.71 -16.73
C TYR A 283 15.42 -10.22 -17.38
N THR A 284 16.22 -9.32 -17.96
CA THR A 284 17.54 -9.67 -18.49
C THR A 284 18.60 -9.49 -17.41
N PRO A 285 19.30 -10.54 -16.98
CA PRO A 285 20.42 -10.39 -16.06
C PRO A 285 21.52 -9.52 -16.68
N THR A 286 22.16 -8.67 -15.87
CA THR A 286 23.40 -7.95 -16.24
C THR A 286 24.60 -8.86 -16.29
#